data_AF-H9V3B5-F1
#
_entry.id   AF-H9V3B5-F1
#
_cell.length_a   1.000
_cell.length_b   1.000
_cell.length_c   1.000
_cell.angle_alpha   90.00
_cell.angle_beta   90.00
_cell.angle_gamma   90.00
#
_symmetry.space_group_name_H-M   'P 1'
#
loop_
_entity.id
_entity.type
_entity.pdbx_description
1 polymer ?
#
loop_
_entity_poly.entity_id
_entity_poly.type
_entity_poly.pdbx_seq_one_letter_code
_entity_poly.pdbx_strand_id
1 'polypeptide(L)'
;PNAFIQIISNPVNSTVPIAAEVLKQKGVYDPKKLFGVTTLDVVRANTFVAQKKNLRLIDVDVPVVGGHAGITILPLLSKTKPSVTFTQEEIEGLTVRIQNAGTEVV
;
A
#
# COMPACT_ATOMS: atom_id res chain seq x y z
N PRO A 1 7.25 -11.75 24.73
CA PRO A 1 7.53 -10.47 24.02
C PRO A 1 6.21 -9.91 23.48
N ASN A 2 5.99 -8.59 23.57
CA ASN A 2 4.65 -7.99 23.38
C ASN A 2 4.61 -6.78 22.44
N ALA A 3 5.73 -6.42 21.81
CA ALA A 3 5.82 -5.28 20.91
C ALA A 3 4.99 -5.49 19.63
N PHE A 4 4.53 -4.37 19.04
CA PHE A 4 4.02 -4.36 17.67
C PHE A 4 5.22 -4.26 16.70
N ILE A 5 5.30 -5.18 15.76
CA ILE A 5 6.41 -5.32 14.81
C ILE A 5 5.95 -4.79 13.46
N GLN A 6 6.60 -3.73 12.99
CA GLN A 6 6.32 -3.08 11.69
C GLN A 6 7.49 -3.31 10.75
N ILE A 7 7.28 -4.13 9.72
CA ILE A 7 8.31 -4.50 8.74
C ILE A 7 8.29 -3.52 7.56
N ILE A 8 9.37 -2.76 7.41
CA ILE A 8 9.63 -1.84 6.29
C ILE A 8 10.66 -2.43 5.32
N SER A 9 11.49 -3.37 5.78
CA SER A 9 12.55 -3.98 4.98
C SER A 9 11.98 -4.65 3.73
N ASN A 10 12.43 -4.19 2.56
CA ASN A 10 12.06 -4.78 1.29
C ASN A 10 12.76 -6.13 1.05
N PRO A 11 12.11 -7.07 0.34
CA PRO A 11 10.74 -6.99 -0.18
C PRO A 11 9.70 -7.35 0.89
N VAL A 12 8.80 -6.43 1.24
CA VAL A 12 7.80 -6.62 2.32
C VAL A 12 6.95 -7.88 2.14
N ASN A 13 6.62 -8.21 0.89
CA ASN A 13 5.86 -9.41 0.51
C ASN A 13 6.52 -10.72 0.97
N SER A 14 7.83 -10.73 1.22
CA SER A 14 8.58 -11.91 1.69
C SER A 14 9.09 -11.75 3.11
N THR A 15 9.51 -10.54 3.52
CA THR A 15 10.07 -10.32 4.85
C THR A 15 9.04 -10.46 5.97
N VAL A 16 7.76 -10.15 5.71
CA VAL A 16 6.67 -10.38 6.68
C VAL A 16 6.45 -11.89 6.94
N PRO A 17 6.28 -12.75 5.92
CA PRO A 17 6.26 -14.20 6.12
C PRO A 17 7.50 -14.74 6.85
N ILE A 18 8.70 -14.27 6.50
CA ILE A 18 9.95 -14.66 7.18
C ILE A 18 9.88 -14.31 8.67
N ALA A 19 9.48 -13.08 9.01
CA ALA A 19 9.33 -12.67 10.40
C ALA A 19 8.29 -13.51 11.14
N ALA A 20 7.17 -13.86 10.49
CA ALA A 20 6.15 -14.73 11.07
C ALA A 20 6.72 -16.11 11.42
N GLU A 21 7.48 -16.74 10.52
CA GLU A 21 8.08 -18.06 10.78
C GLU A 21 9.13 -18.02 11.88
N VAL A 22 9.96 -16.97 11.94
CA VAL A 22 10.92 -16.78 13.04
C VAL A 22 10.19 -16.66 14.38
N LEU A 23 9.11 -15.88 14.44
CA LEU A 23 8.31 -15.73 15.67
C LEU A 23 7.62 -17.04 16.07
N LYS A 24 7.15 -17.84 15.11
CA LYS A 24 6.55 -19.16 15.35
C LYS A 24 7.59 -20.14 15.92
N GLN A 25 8.79 -20.19 15.34
CA GLN A 25 9.89 -21.01 15.86
C GLN A 25 10.28 -20.64 17.29
N LYS A 26 10.11 -19.37 17.66
CA LYS A 26 10.34 -18.87 19.03
C LYS A 26 9.13 -19.02 19.96
N GLY A 27 7.99 -19.50 19.47
CA GLY A 27 6.76 -19.71 20.25
C GLY A 27 6.05 -18.43 20.69
N VAL A 28 6.29 -17.31 20.00
CA VAL A 28 5.83 -15.97 20.40
C VAL A 28 5.09 -15.21 19.30
N TYR A 29 4.66 -15.93 18.26
CA TYR A 29 3.92 -15.34 17.15
C TYR A 29 2.51 -14.91 17.57
N ASP A 30 2.23 -13.62 17.42
CA ASP A 30 0.89 -13.04 17.52
C ASP A 30 0.56 -12.38 16.16
N PRO A 31 -0.38 -12.94 15.37
CA PRO A 31 -0.74 -12.37 14.06
C PRO A 31 -1.35 -10.98 14.16
N LYS A 32 -1.85 -10.55 15.34
CA LYS A 32 -2.40 -9.21 15.56
C LYS A 32 -1.30 -8.16 15.80
N LYS A 33 -0.03 -8.56 15.86
CA LYS A 33 1.10 -7.69 16.20
C LYS A 33 2.21 -7.65 15.14
N LEU A 34 2.05 -8.35 14.02
CA LEU A 34 3.00 -8.33 12.91
C LEU A 34 2.37 -7.63 11.70
N PHE A 35 2.98 -6.54 11.24
CA PHE A 35 2.49 -5.73 10.12
C PHE A 35 3.57 -5.54 9.07
N GLY A 36 3.20 -5.72 7.80
CA GLY A 36 3.96 -5.16 6.68
C GLY A 36 3.53 -3.72 6.45
N VAL A 37 4.48 -2.78 6.43
CA VAL A 37 4.17 -1.37 6.23
C VAL A 37 3.99 -1.10 4.74
N THR A 38 2.75 -0.90 4.31
CA THR A 38 2.38 -0.56 2.92
C THR A 38 1.84 0.87 2.77
N THR A 39 1.91 1.66 3.86
CA THR A 39 1.31 3.01 3.93
C THR A 39 1.85 3.97 2.86
N LEU A 40 3.08 3.77 2.39
CA LEU A 40 3.64 4.58 1.31
C LEU A 40 2.84 4.46 0.00
N ASP A 41 2.27 3.29 -0.28
CA ASP A 41 1.44 3.09 -1.47
C ASP A 41 0.14 3.88 -1.38
N VAL A 42 -0.46 3.94 -0.19
CA VAL A 42 -1.64 4.78 0.09
C VAL A 42 -1.29 6.26 -0.07
N VAL A 43 -0.17 6.72 0.49
CA VAL A 43 0.28 8.12 0.35
C VAL A 43 0.48 8.49 -1.13
N ARG A 44 1.07 7.60 -1.92
CA ARG A 44 1.24 7.78 -3.37
C ARG A 44 -0.10 7.82 -4.10
N ALA A 45 -0.99 6.86 -3.82
CA ALA A 45 -2.32 6.81 -4.41
C ALA A 45 -3.12 8.09 -4.12
N ASN A 46 -3.15 8.54 -2.87
CA ASN A 46 -3.83 9.79 -2.47
C ASN A 46 -3.25 10.99 -3.21
N THR A 47 -1.92 11.06 -3.31
CA THR A 47 -1.22 12.15 -4.02
C THR A 47 -1.61 12.20 -5.49
N PHE A 48 -1.54 11.07 -6.19
CA PHE A 48 -1.80 11.03 -7.62
C PHE A 48 -3.28 11.24 -7.95
N VAL A 49 -4.20 10.71 -7.13
CA VAL A 49 -5.64 10.96 -7.28
C VAL A 49 -5.97 12.42 -7.00
N ALA A 50 -5.41 13.02 -5.93
CA ALA A 50 -5.62 14.43 -5.61
C ALA A 50 -5.15 15.33 -6.76
N GLN A 51 -3.97 15.07 -7.32
CA GLN A 51 -3.46 15.79 -8.49
C GLN A 51 -4.37 15.61 -9.72
N LYS A 52 -4.76 14.37 -10.03
CA LYS A 52 -5.56 14.06 -11.23
C LYS A 52 -6.97 14.66 -11.18
N LYS A 53 -7.57 14.72 -10.00
CA LYS A 53 -8.94 15.22 -9.79
C LYS A 53 -8.99 16.64 -9.22
N ASN A 54 -7.84 17.31 -9.11
CA ASN A 54 -7.72 18.66 -8.54
C ASN A 54 -8.39 18.79 -7.16
N LEU A 55 -8.15 17.80 -6.31
CA LEU A 55 -8.64 17.75 -4.93
C LEU A 55 -7.53 18.16 -3.96
N ARG A 56 -7.91 18.58 -2.75
CA ARG A 56 -6.94 18.76 -1.68
C ARG A 56 -6.50 17.40 -1.17
N LEU A 57 -5.18 17.17 -1.08
CA LEU A 57 -4.61 15.90 -0.65
C LEU A 57 -5.17 15.38 0.68
N ILE A 58 -5.38 16.28 1.65
CA ILE A 58 -5.87 15.92 2.99
C ILE A 58 -7.30 15.37 3.00
N ASP A 59 -8.07 15.64 1.95
CA ASP A 59 -9.44 15.15 1.82
C ASP A 59 -9.49 13.79 1.08
N VAL A 60 -8.38 13.33 0.50
CA VAL A 60 -8.33 12.14 -0.35
C VAL A 60 -7.83 10.93 0.44
N ASP A 61 -8.63 9.86 0.39
CA ASP A 61 -8.30 8.54 0.92
C ASP A 61 -8.62 7.46 -0.13
N VAL A 62 -7.58 6.80 -0.63
CA VAL A 62 -7.64 5.70 -1.60
C VAL A 62 -7.18 4.43 -0.90
N PRO A 63 -8.08 3.46 -0.65
CA PRO A 63 -7.67 2.18 -0.10
C PRO A 63 -6.75 1.45 -1.07
N VAL A 64 -5.59 0.99 -0.60
CA VAL A 64 -4.66 0.15 -1.36
C VAL A 64 -4.54 -1.21 -0.67
N VAL A 65 -4.70 -2.28 -1.44
CA VAL A 65 -4.69 -3.66 -0.95
C VAL A 65 -3.71 -4.52 -1.74
N GLY A 66 -3.55 -5.79 -1.32
CA GLY A 66 -2.66 -6.75 -1.95
C GLY A 66 -1.29 -6.79 -1.27
N GLY A 67 -0.23 -6.47 -2.00
CA GLY A 67 1.16 -6.45 -1.53
C GLY A 67 1.86 -5.12 -1.80
N HIS A 68 3.18 -5.11 -1.65
CA HIS A 68 4.06 -3.94 -1.77
C HIS A 68 5.13 -4.13 -2.87
N ALA A 69 4.75 -4.71 -4.01
CA ALA A 69 5.66 -4.88 -5.16
C ALA A 69 4.91 -4.92 -6.49
N GLY A 70 5.15 -3.93 -7.36
CA GLY A 70 4.62 -3.86 -8.72
C GLY A 70 3.11 -4.13 -8.77
N ILE A 71 2.71 -5.10 -9.60
CA ILE A 71 1.29 -5.47 -9.81
C ILE A 71 0.55 -5.97 -8.56
N THR A 72 1.27 -6.31 -7.48
CA THR A 72 0.62 -6.71 -6.22
C THR A 72 0.02 -5.51 -5.49
N ILE A 73 0.43 -4.29 -5.81
CA ILE A 73 -0.13 -3.05 -5.27
C ILE A 73 -1.44 -2.76 -6.01
N LEU A 74 -2.57 -2.90 -5.33
CA LEU A 74 -3.90 -2.72 -5.93
C LEU A 74 -4.62 -1.50 -5.33
N PRO A 75 -4.60 -0.33 -5.99
CA PRO A 75 -5.37 0.82 -5.57
C PRO A 75 -6.85 0.64 -5.92
N LEU A 76 -7.72 0.66 -4.91
CA LEU A 76 -9.17 0.54 -5.09
C LEU A 76 -9.78 1.90 -5.43
N LEU A 77 -9.53 2.39 -6.65
CA LEU A 77 -9.99 3.71 -7.11
C LEU A 77 -11.51 3.87 -7.00
N SER A 78 -12.27 2.79 -7.14
CA SER A 78 -13.74 2.76 -6.95
C SER A 78 -14.20 2.99 -5.51
N LYS A 79 -13.27 2.93 -4.53
CA LYS A 79 -13.52 3.15 -3.10
C LYS A 79 -12.86 4.43 -2.58
N THR A 80 -12.38 5.29 -3.47
CA THR A 80 -11.82 6.60 -3.13
C THR A 80 -12.84 7.43 -2.35
N LYS A 81 -12.36 8.13 -1.31
CA LYS A 81 -13.09 9.18 -0.59
C LYS A 81 -12.37 10.52 -0.82
N PRO A 82 -13.06 11.62 -1.15
CA PRO A 82 -14.48 11.67 -1.53
C PRO A 82 -14.77 10.83 -2.78
N SER A 83 -16.04 10.49 -3.00
CA SER A 83 -16.43 9.75 -4.20
C SER A 83 -16.14 10.58 -5.45
N VAL A 84 -15.37 10.00 -6.36
CA VAL A 84 -14.99 10.59 -7.65
C VAL A 84 -15.14 9.54 -8.75
N THR A 85 -15.53 9.99 -9.93
CA THR A 85 -15.62 9.14 -11.12
C THR A 85 -14.32 9.21 -11.90
N PHE A 86 -13.92 8.08 -12.48
CA PHE A 86 -12.75 7.96 -13.34
C PHE A 86 -13.17 7.39 -14.70
N THR A 87 -12.53 7.87 -15.77
CA THR A 87 -12.60 7.17 -17.05
C THR A 87 -11.73 5.92 -17.01
N GLN A 88 -11.94 4.99 -17.93
CA GLN A 88 -11.13 3.77 -18.01
C GLN A 88 -9.63 4.08 -18.21
N GLU A 89 -9.32 5.06 -19.04
CA GLU A 89 -7.94 5.54 -19.27
C GLU A 89 -7.31 6.09 -17.99
N GLU A 90 -8.07 6.85 -17.18
CA GLU A 90 -7.57 7.35 -15.89
C GLU A 90 -7.31 6.22 -14.90
N ILE A 91 -8.18 5.21 -14.86
CA ILE A 91 -8.03 4.04 -13.99
C ILE A 91 -6.74 3.31 -14.32
N GLU A 92 -6.52 3.01 -15.60
CA GLU A 92 -5.33 2.31 -16.08
C GLU A 92 -4.06 3.12 -15.80
N GLY A 93 -4.06 4.40 -16.19
CA GLY A 93 -2.90 5.28 -15.99
C GLY A 93 -2.54 5.48 -14.52
N LEU A 94 -3.53 5.71 -13.64
CA LEU A 94 -3.29 5.85 -12.21
C LEU A 94 -2.81 4.54 -11.59
N THR A 95 -3.40 3.39 -11.97
CA THR A 95 -3.00 2.09 -11.43
C THR A 95 -1.55 1.77 -11.76
N VAL A 96 -1.16 1.90 -13.03
CA VAL A 96 0.22 1.67 -13.49
C VAL A 96 1.20 2.60 -12.78
N ARG A 97 0.85 3.89 -12.66
CA ARG A 97 1.71 4.87 -12.00
C ARG A 97 1.89 4.56 -10.51
N ILE A 98 0.82 4.19 -9.79
CA ILE A 98 0.88 3.82 -8.37
C ILE A 98 1.77 2.58 -8.18
N GLN A 99 1.63 1.56 -9.05
CA GLN A 99 2.40 0.32 -8.99
C GLN A 99 3.90 0.53 -9.23
N ASN A 100 4.26 1.52 -10.05
CA ASN A 100 5.64 1.81 -10.45
C ASN A 100 6.25 3.05 -9.78
N ALA A 101 5.54 3.71 -8.87
CA ALA A 101 6.03 4.90 -8.18
C ALA A 101 7.29 4.65 -7.32
N GLY A 102 7.57 3.40 -6.97
CA GLY A 102 8.84 3.00 -6.35
C GLY A 102 10.03 3.16 -7.28
N THR A 103 9.87 2.83 -8.56
CA THR A 103 10.92 2.92 -9.59
C THR A 103 11.07 4.32 -10.17
N GLU A 104 10.04 5.17 -10.09
CA GLU A 104 10.12 6.58 -10.56
C GLU A 104 11.08 7.46 -9.74
N VAL A 105 11.45 7.04 -8.52
CA VAL A 105 12.29 7.81 -7.59
C VAL A 105 13.77 7.37 -7.63
N VAL A 106 14.07 6.28 -8.34
CA VAL A 106 15.42 5.66 -8.41
C VAL A 106 16.17 6.12 -9.65
#